data_AF-A0A554I7K4-F1
#
_entry.id   AF-A0A554I7K4-F1
#
_cell.length_a   1.000
_cell.length_b   1.000
_cell.length_c   1.000
_cell.angle_alpha   90.00
_cell.angle_beta   90.00
_cell.angle_gamma   90.00
#
_symmetry.space_group_name_H-M   'P 1'
#
loop_
_entity.id
_entity.type
_entity.pdbx_description
1 polymer ?
#
loop_
_entity_poly.entity_id
_entity_poly.type
_entity_poly.pdbx_seq_one_letter_code
_entity_poly.pdbx_strand_id
1 'polypeptide(L)'
;MSGDLINGLFELFGGILMFGNCYKIWSDEQVRGSSVYIAFFFTLWGYWNLYYYPSLNQWLSFFGGVLIVIGNTIWVSFAVYYSQKELKEDYYSVVEKLKSIFQK
;
A
#
# COMPACT_ATOMS: atom_id res chain seq x y z
N MET A 1 1.10 31.79 5.93
CA MET A 1 1.22 30.43 6.49
C MET A 1 2.48 29.80 5.93
N SER A 2 3.27 29.09 6.74
CA SER A 2 4.45 28.38 6.22
C SER A 2 3.97 27.27 5.27
N GLY A 3 4.71 27.04 4.17
CA GLY A 3 4.40 25.93 3.26
C GLY A 3 4.42 24.56 3.96
N ASP A 4 5.25 24.42 5.00
CA ASP A 4 5.33 23.22 5.84
C ASP A 4 4.03 22.91 6.58
N LEU A 5 3.34 23.93 7.11
CA LEU A 5 2.07 23.72 7.81
C LEU A 5 1.01 23.15 6.86
N ILE A 6 0.91 23.70 5.65
CA ILE A 6 -0.07 23.25 4.67
C ILE A 6 0.25 21.83 4.23
N ASN A 7 1.50 21.59 3.78
CA ASN A 7 1.91 20.28 3.29
C ASN A 7 1.80 19.21 4.39
N GLY A 8 2.32 19.48 5.58
CA GLY A 8 2.26 18.49 6.65
C GLY A 8 0.85 18.20 7.16
N LEU A 9 -0.10 19.14 7.07
CA LEU A 9 -1.51 18.82 7.31
C LEU A 9 -2.06 17.85 6.24
N PHE A 10 -1.79 18.11 4.96
CA PHE A 10 -2.16 17.18 3.89
C PHE A 10 -1.53 15.80 4.08
N GLU A 11 -0.26 15.74 4.48
CA GLU A 11 0.41 14.48 4.72
C GLU A 11 -0.13 13.75 5.95
N LEU A 12 -0.43 14.45 7.04
CA LEU A 12 -1.04 13.87 8.22
C LEU A 12 -2.43 13.28 7.91
N PHE A 13 -3.31 14.06 7.29
CA PHE A 13 -4.65 13.60 6.94
C PHE A 13 -4.60 12.49 5.87
N GLY A 14 -3.76 12.64 4.86
CA GLY A 14 -3.51 11.62 3.85
C GLY A 14 -3.00 10.31 4.46
N GLY A 15 -2.10 10.41 5.44
CA GLY A 15 -1.58 9.27 6.20
C GLY A 15 -2.68 8.54 6.95
N ILE A 16 -3.56 9.25 7.67
CA ILE A 16 -4.71 8.65 8.37
C ILE A 16 -5.62 7.92 7.37
N LEU A 17 -5.98 8.56 6.25
CA LEU A 17 -6.84 7.96 5.23
C LEU A 17 -6.20 6.73 4.56
N MET A 18 -4.86 6.69 4.46
CA MET A 18 -4.14 5.57 3.89
C MET A 18 -4.34 4.27 4.69
N PHE A 19 -4.55 4.37 6.02
CA PHE A 19 -4.90 3.19 6.83
C PHE A 19 -6.29 2.63 6.48
N GLY A 20 -7.21 3.44 5.95
CA GLY A 20 -8.48 2.96 5.41
C GLY A 20 -8.27 1.99 4.25
N ASN A 21 -7.31 2.26 3.36
CA ASN A 21 -6.93 1.34 2.29
C ASN A 21 -6.31 0.05 2.84
N CYS A 22 -5.51 0.14 3.90
CA CYS A 22 -4.92 -1.03 4.56
C CYS A 22 -6.01 -1.92 5.17
N TYR A 23 -6.94 -1.31 5.89
CA TYR A 23 -8.09 -2.01 6.47
C TYR A 23 -8.94 -2.69 5.39
N LYS A 24 -9.18 -2.00 4.26
CA LYS A 24 -9.96 -2.56 3.17
C LYS A 24 -9.34 -3.82 2.57
N ILE A 25 -8.04 -3.81 2.26
CA ILE A 25 -7.35 -5.01 1.76
C ILE A 25 -7.34 -6.12 2.81
N TRP A 26 -7.07 -5.79 4.07
CA TRP A 26 -7.08 -6.78 5.13
C TRP A 26 -8.46 -7.45 5.30
N SER A 27 -9.52 -6.65 5.24
CA SER A 27 -10.91 -7.15 5.34
C SER A 27 -11.35 -7.95 4.11
N ASP A 28 -10.88 -7.58 2.91
CA ASP A 28 -11.30 -8.22 1.67
C ASP A 28 -10.44 -9.44 1.32
N GLU A 29 -9.25 -9.56 1.92
CA GLU A 29 -8.21 -10.55 1.64
C GLU A 29 -7.77 -10.64 0.17
N GLN A 30 -7.93 -9.56 -0.58
CA GLN A 30 -7.64 -9.50 -2.01
C GLN A 30 -7.31 -8.08 -2.45
N VAL A 31 -6.62 -7.97 -3.58
CA VAL A 31 -6.24 -6.68 -4.18
C VAL A 31 -7.06 -6.48 -5.45
N ARG A 32 -8.02 -5.55 -5.44
CA ARG A 32 -8.85 -5.26 -6.63
C ARG A 32 -8.64 -3.83 -7.12
N GLY A 33 -8.52 -3.68 -8.43
CA GLY A 33 -8.51 -2.37 -9.10
C GLY A 33 -7.33 -1.45 -8.76
N SER A 34 -6.27 -1.97 -8.14
CA SER A 34 -5.08 -1.20 -7.74
C SER A 34 -3.82 -1.86 -8.28
N SER A 35 -2.93 -1.08 -8.90
CA SER A 35 -1.63 -1.58 -9.36
C SER A 35 -0.61 -1.58 -8.23
N VAL A 36 -0.14 -2.77 -7.85
CA VAL A 36 0.89 -2.95 -6.81
C VAL A 36 2.18 -2.23 -7.16
N TYR A 37 2.56 -2.21 -8.45
CA TYR A 37 3.77 -1.51 -8.92
C TYR A 37 3.67 0.01 -8.71
N ILE A 38 2.49 0.58 -8.97
CA ILE A 38 2.25 2.01 -8.74
C ILE A 38 2.35 2.31 -7.24
N ALA A 39 1.69 1.53 -6.41
CA ALA A 39 1.76 1.70 -4.95
C ALA A 39 3.20 1.57 -4.42
N PHE A 40 3.98 0.61 -4.93
CA PHE A 40 5.39 0.46 -4.58
C PHE A 40 6.22 1.69 -4.93
N PHE A 41 6.05 2.25 -6.13
CA PHE A 41 6.74 3.48 -6.53
C PHE A 41 6.41 4.66 -5.61
N PHE A 42 5.13 4.88 -5.29
CA PHE A 42 4.72 5.95 -4.38
C PHE A 42 5.18 5.72 -2.94
N THR A 43 5.36 4.47 -2.52
CA THR A 43 5.97 4.13 -1.24
C THR A 43 7.43 4.58 -1.20
N LEU A 44 8.22 4.24 -2.24
CA LEU A 44 9.60 4.68 -2.37
C LEU A 44 9.72 6.21 -2.45
N TRP A 45 8.80 6.86 -3.15
CA TRP A 45 8.76 8.30 -3.19
C TRP A 45 8.45 8.90 -1.79
N GLY A 46 7.57 8.28 -1.01
CA GLY A 46 7.37 8.66 0.39
C GLY A 46 8.65 8.58 1.22
N TYR A 47 9.44 7.51 1.08
CA TYR A 47 10.75 7.41 1.75
C TYR A 47 11.71 8.51 1.29
N TRP A 48 11.72 8.86 0.00
CA TRP A 48 12.48 9.99 -0.51
C TRP A 48 12.06 11.31 0.14
N ASN A 49 10.75 11.54 0.29
CA ASN A 49 10.23 12.74 0.96
C ASN A 49 10.71 12.83 2.41
N LEU A 50 10.72 11.72 3.16
CA LEU A 50 11.26 11.69 4.52
C LEU A 50 12.74 12.07 4.58
N TYR A 51 13.54 11.62 3.62
CA TYR A 51 14.94 12.02 3.51
C TYR A 51 15.09 13.50 3.14
N TYR A 52 14.21 14.01 2.27
CA TYR A 52 14.30 15.35 1.72
C TYR A 52 13.80 16.45 2.67
N TYR A 53 12.73 16.22 3.42
CA TYR A 53 12.09 17.25 4.26
C TYR A 53 12.99 17.90 5.32
N PRO A 54 13.87 17.17 6.04
CA PRO A 54 14.82 17.79 6.96
C PRO A 54 15.74 18.82 6.30
N SER A 55 16.14 18.58 5.03
CA SER A 55 16.99 19.52 4.28
C SER A 55 16.28 20.85 3.96
N LEU A 56 14.94 20.84 3.98
CA LEU A 56 14.08 22.00 3.76
C LEU A 56 13.57 22.64 5.06
N ASN A 57 13.98 22.14 6.23
CA ASN A 57 13.42 22.50 7.54
C ASN A 57 11.88 22.33 7.63
N GLN A 58 11.34 21.31 6.93
CA GLN A 58 9.90 21.02 6.87
C GLN A 58 9.53 19.87 7.83
N TRP A 59 9.62 20.12 9.13
CA TRP A 59 9.44 19.09 10.15
C TRP A 59 7.99 18.62 10.29
N LEU A 60 7.01 19.50 10.07
CA LEU A 60 5.60 19.10 10.15
C LEU A 60 5.24 18.14 9.00
N SER A 61 5.75 18.45 7.81
CA SER A 61 5.73 17.54 6.65
C SER A 61 6.42 16.24 6.96
N PHE A 62 7.64 16.27 7.51
CA PHE A 62 8.36 15.05 7.90
C PHE A 62 7.50 14.11 8.78
N PHE A 63 6.88 14.63 9.85
CA PHE A 63 6.04 13.79 10.72
C PHE A 63 4.76 13.28 10.03
N GLY A 64 4.12 14.12 9.20
CA GLY A 64 2.96 13.68 8.39
C GLY A 64 3.36 12.61 7.37
N GLY A 65 4.47 12.80 6.68
CA GLY A 65 5.05 11.86 5.73
C GLY A 65 5.40 10.51 6.35
N VAL A 66 5.82 10.47 7.62
CA VAL A 66 6.11 9.20 8.32
C VAL A 66 4.85 8.34 8.36
N LEU A 67 3.71 8.95 8.67
CA LEU A 67 2.43 8.26 8.73
C LEU A 67 2.02 7.70 7.35
N ILE A 68 2.19 8.49 6.28
CA ILE A 68 1.97 8.03 4.90
C ILE A 68 2.86 6.85 4.55
N VAL A 69 4.15 6.94 4.84
CA VAL A 69 5.13 5.89 4.51
C VAL A 69 4.81 4.60 5.25
N ILE A 70 4.43 4.66 6.53
CA ILE A 70 3.99 3.48 7.29
C ILE A 70 2.75 2.86 6.63
N GLY A 71 1.72 3.66 6.35
CA GLY A 71 0.49 3.17 5.72
C GLY A 71 0.74 2.53 4.35
N ASN A 72 1.53 3.18 3.50
CA ASN A 72 1.92 2.66 2.19
C ASN A 72 2.73 1.35 2.29
N THR A 73 3.65 1.28 3.25
CA THR A 73 4.47 0.07 3.46
C THR A 73 3.61 -1.12 3.90
N ILE A 74 2.66 -0.89 4.82
CA ILE A 74 1.70 -1.91 5.24
C ILE A 74 0.83 -2.34 4.05
N TRP A 75 0.30 -1.37 3.31
CA TRP A 75 -0.53 -1.64 2.14
C TRP A 75 0.19 -2.47 1.08
N VAL A 76 1.42 -2.11 0.72
CA VAL A 76 2.24 -2.86 -0.25
C VAL A 76 2.51 -4.27 0.27
N SER A 77 2.80 -4.42 1.56
CA SER A 77 3.03 -5.73 2.18
C SER A 77 1.79 -6.62 2.07
N PHE A 78 0.61 -6.09 2.38
CA PHE A 78 -0.65 -6.80 2.17
C PHE A 78 -0.91 -7.08 0.70
N ALA A 79 -0.67 -6.12 -0.18
CA ALA A 79 -0.93 -6.29 -1.59
C ALA A 79 -0.10 -7.43 -2.19
N VAL A 80 1.20 -7.49 -1.86
CA VAL A 80 2.08 -8.60 -2.26
C VAL A 80 1.59 -9.93 -1.69
N TYR A 81 1.25 -9.97 -0.40
CA TYR A 81 0.78 -11.19 0.26
C TYR A 81 -0.51 -11.75 -0.36
N TYR A 82 -1.54 -10.91 -0.49
CA TYR A 82 -2.84 -11.35 -1.00
C TYR A 82 -2.82 -11.65 -2.50
N SER A 83 -2.04 -10.91 -3.31
CA SER A 83 -1.84 -11.28 -4.71
C SER A 83 -1.17 -12.65 -4.87
N GLN A 84 -0.23 -13.01 -3.99
CA GLN A 84 0.38 -14.35 -4.01
C GLN A 84 -0.58 -15.45 -3.52
N LYS A 85 -1.44 -15.14 -2.55
CA LYS A 85 -2.47 -16.06 -2.05
C LYS A 85 -3.48 -16.40 -3.16
N GLU A 86 -4.02 -15.37 -3.83
CA GLU A 86 -4.99 -15.49 -4.92
C GLU A 86 -4.45 -16.36 -6.08
N LEU A 87 -3.22 -16.10 -6.53
CA LEU A 87 -2.58 -16.91 -7.59
C LEU A 87 -2.45 -18.40 -7.23
N LYS A 88 -2.21 -18.73 -5.94
CA LYS A 88 -2.13 -20.12 -5.49
C LYS A 88 -3.50 -20.78 -5.48
N GLU A 89 -4.52 -20.08 -4.98
CA GLU A 89 -5.89 -20.57 -4.92
C GLU A 89 -6.45 -20.84 -6.32
N ASP A 90 -6.22 -19.93 -7.27
CA ASP A 90 -6.60 -20.08 -8.67
C ASP A 90 -5.91 -21.30 -9.33
N TYR A 91 -4.61 -21.48 -9.09
CA TYR A 91 -3.87 -22.63 -9.60
C TYR A 91 -4.45 -23.97 -9.12
N TYR A 92 -4.71 -24.11 -7.82
CA TYR A 92 -5.26 -25.35 -7.26
C TYR A 92 -6.69 -25.63 -7.76
N SER A 93 -7.51 -24.59 -7.90
CA SER A 93 -8.85 -24.70 -8.49
C SER A 93 -8.81 -25.26 -9.92
N VAL A 94 -7.87 -24.77 -10.75
CA VAL A 94 -7.67 -25.30 -12.11
C VAL A 94 -7.20 -26.75 -12.11
N VAL A 95 -6.23 -27.09 -11.25
CA VAL A 95 -5.69 -28.47 -11.15
C VAL A 95 -6.78 -29.46 -10.71
N GLU A 96 -7.60 -29.10 -9.74
CA GLU A 96 -8.70 -29.95 -9.26
C GLU A 96 -9.76 -30.18 -10.34
N LYS A 97 -10.14 -29.12 -11.06
CA LYS A 97 -11.03 -29.21 -12.22
C LYS A 97 -10.50 -30.16 -13.29
N LEU A 98 -9.21 -30.06 -13.64
CA LEU A 98 -8.58 -30.95 -14.62
C LEU A 98 -8.60 -32.42 -14.13
N LYS A 99 -8.24 -32.69 -12.87
CA LYS A 99 -8.30 -34.05 -12.31
C LYS A 99 -9.69 -34.67 -12.45
N SER A 100 -10.75 -33.91 -12.19
CA SER A 100 -12.13 -34.39 -12.32
C SER A 100 -12.54 -34.75 -13.76
N ILE A 101 -11.89 -34.14 -14.76
CA ILE A 101 -12.15 -34.41 -16.19
C ILE A 101 -11.48 -35.71 -16.60
N PHE A 102 -10.25 -35.96 -16.15
CA PHE A 102 -9.46 -37.13 -16.53
C PHE A 102 -9.73 -38.39 -15.68
N GLN A 103 -10.49 -38.28 -14.59
CA GLN A 103 -10.92 -39.43 -13.76
C GLN A 103 -12.28 -40.02 -14.17
N LYS A 104 -12.90 -39.51 -15.23
CA LYS A 104 -14.08 -40.11 -15.90
C LYS A 104 -13.65 -40.95 -17.10
#